data_AF-A0A432Q2C8-F1
#
_entry.id   AF-A0A432Q2C8-F1
#
_cell.length_a   1.000
_cell.length_b   1.000
_cell.length_c   1.000
_cell.angle_alpha   90.00
_cell.angle_beta   90.00
_cell.angle_gamma   90.00
#
_symmetry.space_group_name_H-M   'P 1'
#
loop_
_entity.id
_entity.type
_entity.pdbx_description
1 polymer ?
#
loop_
_entity_poly.entity_id
_entity_poly.type
_entity_poly.pdbx_seq_one_letter_code
_entity_poly.pdbx_strand_id
1 'polypeptide(L)'
;MLRSSLLPLSLLYGKIINLRNSLYDRGILKVKKLPVPVISVGNISAGGSGKTSFVIHLANLLKDKKVCILSRGYKRKSKGTLIVSEYGNVKATWEEAGDEPYLMAKILPHVSVVVSEDRYKGGVLALEKLSPEVIILDDGFQHRKLHRDLNILLLKKKDLSDKLLPAGNLREPLREIRRADIIVLTYQEVNPFDFFTGKPTFKMFREFCCLLNSSFEEIPLDFLKDKEVIAFSGLGDNEQFEKILKKLGIKVKKFIPFKDHHDYSDFFLE
;
A
#
# COMPACT_ATOMS: atom_id res chain seq x y z
N MET A 1 19.19 0.61 -22.84
CA MET A 1 19.38 1.88 -23.58
C MET A 1 18.17 2.83 -23.44
N LEU A 2 16.91 2.38 -23.55
CA LEU A 2 15.72 3.26 -23.41
C LEU A 2 15.55 3.97 -22.05
N ARG A 3 15.88 3.35 -20.91
CA ARG A 3 15.72 4.02 -19.59
C ARG A 3 16.75 5.12 -19.35
N SER A 4 17.93 5.02 -19.98
CA SER A 4 18.99 6.01 -19.81
C SER A 4 18.66 7.33 -20.53
N SER A 5 17.91 7.29 -21.64
CA SER A 5 17.46 8.50 -22.33
C SER A 5 16.41 9.30 -21.54
N LEU A 6 15.81 8.70 -20.50
CA LEU A 6 14.83 9.35 -19.62
C LEU A 6 15.47 10.10 -18.43
N LEU A 7 16.81 10.09 -18.31
CA LEU A 7 17.52 10.78 -17.24
C LEU A 7 17.27 12.29 -17.20
N PRO A 8 17.26 13.03 -18.34
CA PRO A 8 16.97 14.47 -18.32
C PRO A 8 15.58 14.79 -17.74
N LEU A 9 14.57 13.98 -18.09
CA LEU A 9 13.22 14.11 -17.52
C LEU A 9 13.20 13.83 -16.01
N SER A 10 14.04 12.89 -15.55
CA SER A 10 14.16 12.57 -14.12
C SER A 10 14.80 13.70 -13.32
N LEU A 11 15.74 14.44 -13.93
CA LEU A 11 16.31 15.65 -13.31
C LEU A 11 15.28 16.77 -13.19
N LEU A 12 14.47 17.00 -14.24
CA LEU A 12 13.39 17.97 -14.20
C LEU A 12 12.33 17.60 -13.15
N TYR A 13 11.91 16.34 -13.13
CA TYR A 13 11.02 15.80 -12.10
C TYR A 13 11.59 16.01 -10.70
N GLY A 14 12.87 15.69 -10.50
CA GLY A 14 13.58 15.91 -9.24
C GLY A 14 13.56 17.37 -8.78
N LYS A 15 13.76 18.34 -9.69
CA LYS A 15 13.66 19.78 -9.37
C LYS A 15 12.25 20.16 -8.90
N ILE A 16 11.21 19.69 -9.58
CA ILE A 16 9.80 19.95 -9.21
C ILE A 16 9.50 19.38 -7.82
N ILE A 17 9.88 18.12 -7.57
CA ILE A 17 9.68 17.46 -6.27
C ILE A 17 10.45 18.18 -5.16
N ASN A 18 11.70 18.57 -5.42
CA ASN A 18 12.53 19.30 -4.47
C ASN A 18 11.95 20.67 -4.12
N LEU A 19 11.46 21.42 -5.12
CA LEU A 19 10.79 22.70 -4.90
C LEU A 19 9.55 22.50 -4.02
N ARG A 20 8.66 21.58 -4.39
CA ARG A 20 7.46 21.25 -3.60
C ARG A 20 7.81 20.89 -2.16
N ASN A 21 8.81 20.03 -1.96
CA ASN A 21 9.23 19.63 -0.62
C ASN A 21 9.83 20.79 0.18
N SER A 22 10.63 21.65 -0.46
CA SER A 22 11.16 22.85 0.20
C SER A 22 10.05 23.83 0.62
N LEU A 23 8.98 23.95 -0.15
CA LEU A 23 7.84 24.81 0.21
C LEU A 23 7.10 24.28 1.45
N TYR A 24 6.97 22.95 1.58
CA TYR A 24 6.43 22.35 2.81
C TYR A 24 7.40 22.45 3.99
N ASP A 25 8.70 22.23 3.78
CA ASP A 25 9.74 22.32 4.82
C ASP A 25 9.82 23.73 5.43
N ARG A 26 9.63 24.76 4.59
CA ARG A 26 9.63 26.18 5.00
C ARG A 26 8.28 26.67 5.53
N GLY A 27 7.26 25.81 5.62
CA GLY A 27 5.92 26.20 6.08
C GLY A 27 5.13 27.10 5.12
N ILE A 28 5.57 27.26 3.87
CA ILE A 28 4.88 28.08 2.86
C ILE A 28 3.57 27.40 2.42
N LEU A 29 3.60 26.08 2.23
CA LEU A 29 2.40 25.31 1.90
C LEU A 29 1.67 24.87 3.18
N LYS A 30 0.35 25.12 3.22
CA LYS A 30 -0.51 24.78 4.36
C LYS A 30 -0.55 23.27 4.61
N VAL A 31 -0.27 22.90 5.85
CA VAL A 31 -0.49 21.56 6.41
C VAL A 31 -1.72 21.61 7.30
N LYS A 32 -2.71 20.75 7.03
CA LYS A 32 -3.94 20.64 7.83
C LYS A 32 -3.77 19.54 8.87
N LYS A 33 -4.33 19.73 10.07
CA LYS A 33 -4.29 18.74 11.16
C LYS A 33 -5.71 18.28 11.51
N LEU A 34 -5.88 16.97 11.69
CA LEU A 34 -7.12 16.37 12.21
C LEU A 34 -7.06 16.35 13.74
N PRO A 35 -8.20 16.34 14.44
CA PRO A 35 -8.27 16.34 15.90
C PRO A 35 -7.93 14.98 16.55
N VAL A 36 -7.66 13.93 15.76
CA VAL A 36 -7.27 12.59 16.23
C VAL A 36 -5.89 12.21 15.68
N PRO A 37 -5.15 11.30 16.34
CA PRO A 37 -3.85 10.83 15.86
C PRO A 37 -3.90 10.29 14.43
N VAL A 38 -2.93 10.69 13.62
CA VAL A 38 -2.77 10.25 12.22
C VAL A 38 -1.42 9.56 12.05
N ILE A 39 -1.45 8.28 11.67
CA ILE A 39 -0.26 7.49 11.32
C ILE A 39 -0.19 7.37 9.80
N SER A 40 0.90 7.83 9.20
CA SER A 40 1.15 7.69 7.77
C SER A 40 1.99 6.45 7.50
N VAL A 41 1.52 5.57 6.60
CA VAL A 41 2.32 4.49 6.02
C VAL A 41 2.57 4.85 4.56
N GLY A 42 3.82 4.85 4.13
CA GLY A 42 4.13 5.01 2.72
C GLY A 42 5.54 4.58 2.37
N ASN A 43 5.90 4.72 1.10
CA ASN A 43 7.22 4.40 0.58
C ASN A 43 7.71 5.49 -0.38
N ILE A 44 8.98 5.41 -0.79
CA ILE A 44 9.58 6.38 -1.72
C ILE A 44 9.50 5.96 -3.19
N SER A 45 9.12 4.72 -3.52
CA SER A 45 9.08 4.20 -4.89
C SER A 45 7.67 3.96 -5.43
N ALA A 46 7.52 3.92 -6.74
CA ALA A 46 6.36 3.41 -7.44
C ALA A 46 6.50 1.87 -7.54
N GLY A 47 5.44 1.15 -7.20
CA GLY A 47 5.40 -0.31 -7.17
C GLY A 47 5.35 -0.92 -5.76
N GLY A 48 5.31 -2.25 -5.72
CA GLY A 48 5.15 -3.02 -4.48
C GLY A 48 6.24 -2.71 -3.46
N SER A 49 5.82 -2.28 -2.26
CA SER A 49 6.69 -1.93 -1.13
C SER A 49 6.32 -2.69 0.15
N GLY A 50 5.28 -3.52 0.12
CA GLY A 50 4.71 -4.18 1.30
C GLY A 50 3.73 -3.30 2.11
N LYS A 51 3.31 -2.15 1.57
CA LYS A 51 2.39 -1.21 2.26
C LYS A 51 1.11 -1.88 2.74
N THR A 52 0.37 -2.54 1.87
CA THR A 52 -0.90 -3.19 2.22
C THR A 52 -0.71 -4.17 3.37
N SER A 53 0.29 -5.04 3.31
CA SER A 53 0.63 -5.98 4.39
C SER A 53 0.98 -5.26 5.70
N PHE A 54 1.74 -4.16 5.64
CA PHE A 54 2.08 -3.39 6.84
C PHE A 54 0.90 -2.61 7.41
N VAL A 55 0.01 -2.06 6.57
CA VAL A 55 -1.23 -1.40 7.00
C VAL A 55 -2.14 -2.41 7.71
N ILE A 56 -2.29 -3.62 7.15
CA ILE A 56 -3.03 -4.72 7.79
C ILE A 56 -2.42 -5.06 9.16
N HIS A 57 -1.09 -5.23 9.21
CA HIS A 57 -0.38 -5.50 10.46
C HIS A 57 -0.58 -4.39 11.50
N LEU A 58 -0.42 -3.12 11.10
CA LEU A 58 -0.58 -1.96 11.96
C LEU A 58 -2.03 -1.81 12.46
N ALA A 59 -3.02 -2.06 11.61
CA ALA A 59 -4.42 -2.05 12.00
C ALA A 59 -4.71 -3.12 13.06
N ASN A 60 -4.17 -4.33 12.89
CA ASN A 60 -4.29 -5.41 13.88
C ASN A 60 -3.58 -5.10 15.21
N LEU A 61 -2.44 -4.38 15.19
CA LEU A 61 -1.79 -3.88 16.41
C LEU A 61 -2.66 -2.85 17.16
N LEU A 62 -3.56 -2.17 16.43
CA LEU A 62 -4.46 -1.15 16.96
C LEU A 62 -5.90 -1.68 17.11
N LYS A 63 -6.10 -2.99 17.22
CA LYS A 63 -7.43 -3.63 17.31
C LYS A 63 -8.30 -3.12 18.47
N ASP A 64 -7.68 -2.64 19.54
CA ASP A 64 -8.39 -2.07 20.72
C ASP A 64 -8.83 -0.62 20.49
N LYS A 65 -8.64 -0.08 19.29
CA LYS A 65 -9.02 1.26 18.87
C LYS A 65 -9.97 1.24 17.69
N LYS A 66 -10.82 2.27 17.61
CA LYS A 66 -11.60 2.56 16.40
C LYS A 66 -10.70 3.10 15.30
N VAL A 67 -10.19 2.22 14.44
CA VAL A 67 -9.29 2.56 13.32
C VAL A 67 -10.09 2.95 12.08
N CYS A 68 -9.65 4.01 11.40
CA CYS A 68 -10.08 4.33 10.03
C CYS A 68 -8.87 4.45 9.10
N ILE A 69 -8.87 3.68 8.01
CA ILE A 69 -7.88 3.80 6.94
C ILE A 69 -8.36 4.83 5.92
N LEU A 70 -7.49 5.78 5.58
CA LEU A 70 -7.68 6.70 4.47
C LEU A 70 -6.78 6.30 3.31
N SER A 71 -7.39 5.86 2.21
CA SER A 71 -6.68 5.54 0.97
C SER A 71 -7.04 6.53 -0.14
N ARG A 72 -6.23 6.54 -1.21
CA ARG A 72 -6.51 7.39 -2.38
C ARG A 72 -7.73 6.91 -3.17
N GLY A 73 -7.92 5.60 -3.25
CA GLY A 73 -8.84 4.98 -4.22
C GLY A 73 -8.33 5.14 -5.65
N TYR A 74 -7.11 4.67 -5.94
CA TYR A 74 -6.55 4.72 -7.29
C TYR A 74 -7.40 3.89 -8.27
N LYS A 75 -7.61 4.40 -9.49
CA LYS A 75 -8.41 3.77 -10.57
C LYS A 75 -9.88 3.47 -10.27
N ARG A 76 -10.43 3.91 -9.13
CA ARG A 76 -11.86 3.74 -8.84
C ARG A 76 -12.75 4.54 -9.81
N LYS A 77 -13.97 4.06 -10.03
CA LYS A 77 -15.00 4.71 -10.86
C LYS A 77 -15.71 5.86 -10.14
N SER A 78 -15.78 5.84 -8.81
CA SER A 78 -16.39 6.92 -8.02
C SER A 78 -15.49 8.17 -7.92
N LYS A 79 -16.09 9.32 -7.59
CA LYS A 79 -15.37 10.58 -7.34
C LYS A 79 -15.71 11.11 -5.94
N GLY A 80 -14.92 12.07 -5.46
CA GLY A 80 -15.14 12.68 -4.14
C GLY A 80 -14.76 11.75 -2.99
N THR A 81 -15.23 12.04 -1.78
CA THR A 81 -14.96 11.19 -0.62
C THR A 81 -16.04 10.11 -0.52
N LEU A 82 -15.64 8.86 -0.30
CA LEU A 82 -16.56 7.72 -0.17
C LEU A 82 -16.15 6.83 1.02
N ILE A 83 -17.13 6.42 1.83
CA ILE A 83 -16.95 5.39 2.85
C ILE A 83 -17.06 4.03 2.15
N VAL A 84 -15.97 3.27 2.13
CA VAL A 84 -15.91 1.92 1.53
C VAL A 84 -16.36 0.88 2.54
N SER A 85 -15.97 1.04 3.80
CA SER A 85 -16.33 0.13 4.89
C SER A 85 -16.51 0.90 6.18
N GLU A 86 -17.53 0.50 6.93
CA GLU A 86 -17.84 0.97 8.28
C GLU A 86 -17.59 -0.19 9.24
N TYR A 87 -16.43 -0.19 9.89
CA TYR A 87 -16.00 -1.21 10.85
C TYR A 87 -16.24 -2.65 10.37
N GLY A 88 -15.77 -2.96 9.16
CA GLY A 88 -15.95 -4.25 8.49
C GLY A 88 -17.20 -4.40 7.63
N ASN A 89 -18.21 -3.54 7.82
CA ASN A 89 -19.40 -3.55 6.97
C ASN A 89 -19.11 -2.83 5.64
N VAL A 90 -18.82 -3.59 4.59
CA VAL A 90 -18.50 -3.07 3.25
C VAL A 90 -19.74 -2.44 2.61
N LYS A 91 -19.63 -1.16 2.23
CA LYS A 91 -20.73 -0.33 1.69
C LYS A 91 -20.63 -0.01 0.20
N ALA A 92 -19.48 -0.25 -0.41
CA ALA A 92 -19.20 0.11 -1.80
C ALA A 92 -18.68 -1.12 -2.56
N THR A 93 -18.88 -1.15 -3.88
CA THR A 93 -18.29 -2.20 -4.72
C THR A 93 -16.80 -1.97 -4.93
N TRP A 94 -16.09 -2.96 -5.46
CA TRP A 94 -14.65 -2.83 -5.74
C TRP A 94 -14.39 -1.81 -6.85
N GLU A 95 -15.30 -1.67 -7.82
CA GLU A 95 -15.22 -0.66 -8.86
C GLU A 95 -15.36 0.76 -8.30
N GLU A 96 -16.24 0.95 -7.31
CA GLU A 96 -16.46 2.24 -6.67
C GLU A 96 -15.34 2.61 -5.70
N ALA A 97 -14.79 1.65 -4.98
CA ALA A 97 -13.74 1.84 -4.00
C ALA A 97 -12.32 1.88 -4.62
N GLY A 98 -12.13 1.11 -5.69
CA GLY A 98 -10.83 0.67 -6.17
C GLY A 98 -10.40 -0.64 -5.49
N ASP A 99 -9.53 -1.39 -6.17
CA ASP A 99 -9.15 -2.75 -5.79
C ASP A 99 -8.46 -2.79 -4.41
N GLU A 100 -7.47 -1.92 -4.17
CA GLU A 100 -6.70 -1.92 -2.91
C GLU A 100 -7.54 -1.52 -1.69
N PRO A 101 -8.36 -0.44 -1.70
CA PRO A 101 -9.23 -0.12 -0.57
C PRO A 101 -10.30 -1.17 -0.31
N TYR A 102 -10.88 -1.76 -1.35
CA TYR A 102 -11.86 -2.83 -1.21
C TYR A 102 -11.23 -4.09 -0.60
N LEU A 103 -10.03 -4.47 -1.06
CA LEU A 103 -9.26 -5.57 -0.49
C LEU A 103 -8.98 -5.35 1.00
N MET A 104 -8.51 -4.16 1.39
CA MET A 104 -8.28 -3.85 2.82
C MET A 104 -9.56 -3.92 3.63
N ALA A 105 -10.68 -3.43 3.09
CA ALA A 105 -11.98 -3.50 3.74
C ALA A 105 -12.47 -4.94 3.97
N LYS A 106 -12.15 -5.86 3.04
CA LYS A 106 -12.47 -7.29 3.17
C LYS A 106 -11.57 -8.02 4.17
N ILE A 107 -10.28 -7.70 4.19
CA ILE A 107 -9.31 -8.35 5.09
C ILE A 107 -9.42 -7.85 6.54
N LEU A 108 -9.85 -6.60 6.75
CA LEU A 108 -9.91 -5.98 8.08
C LEU A 108 -11.36 -5.82 8.57
N PRO A 109 -11.98 -6.86 9.16
CA PRO A 109 -13.41 -6.86 9.52
C PRO A 109 -13.77 -5.96 10.72
N HIS A 110 -12.80 -5.26 11.31
CA HIS A 110 -13.00 -4.38 12.47
C HIS A 110 -12.59 -2.92 12.17
N VAL A 111 -12.23 -2.61 10.93
CA VAL A 111 -11.65 -1.32 10.54
C VAL A 111 -12.55 -0.64 9.53
N SER A 112 -12.65 0.69 9.63
CA SER A 112 -13.31 1.48 8.60
C SER A 112 -12.35 1.85 7.48
N VAL A 113 -12.83 1.94 6.24
CA VAL A 113 -12.03 2.36 5.08
C VAL A 113 -12.74 3.49 4.36
N VAL A 114 -12.03 4.58 4.13
CA VAL A 114 -12.51 5.74 3.38
C VAL A 114 -11.54 6.05 2.25
N VAL A 115 -12.09 6.31 1.07
CA VAL A 115 -11.30 6.72 -0.10
C VAL A 115 -11.50 8.21 -0.38
N SER A 116 -10.39 8.93 -0.53
CA SER A 116 -10.39 10.34 -0.90
C SER A 116 -9.04 10.77 -1.46
N GLU A 117 -9.04 11.58 -2.52
CA GLU A 117 -7.80 12.19 -3.02
C GLU A 117 -7.21 13.18 -2.01
N ASP A 118 -8.09 13.97 -1.38
CA ASP A 118 -7.76 14.87 -0.27
C ASP A 118 -7.99 14.13 1.06
N ARG A 119 -6.91 13.57 1.64
CA ARG A 119 -7.01 12.77 2.88
C ARG A 119 -7.56 13.59 4.04
N TYR A 120 -7.38 14.91 4.06
CA TYR A 120 -8.01 15.72 5.09
C TYR A 120 -9.54 15.69 4.97
N LYS A 121 -10.09 15.84 3.76
CA LYS A 121 -11.54 15.71 3.54
C LYS A 121 -12.05 14.30 3.87
N GLY A 122 -11.27 13.27 3.54
CA GLY A 122 -11.53 11.88 3.95
C GLY A 122 -11.64 11.74 5.46
N GLY A 123 -10.65 12.27 6.19
CA GLY A 123 -10.63 12.25 7.66
C GLY A 123 -11.78 13.04 8.29
N VAL A 124 -12.16 14.19 7.73
CA VAL A 124 -13.32 14.96 8.21
C VAL A 124 -14.62 14.15 8.08
N LEU A 125 -14.86 13.51 6.92
CA LEU A 125 -16.03 12.65 6.76
C LEU A 125 -15.99 11.46 7.74
N ALA A 126 -14.82 10.85 7.92
CA ALA A 126 -14.66 9.75 8.86
C ALA A 126 -14.96 10.18 10.31
N LEU A 127 -14.50 11.35 10.73
CA LEU A 127 -14.82 11.92 12.05
C LEU A 127 -16.32 12.12 12.23
N GLU A 128 -16.99 12.68 11.22
CA GLU A 128 -18.43 12.94 11.26
C GLU A 128 -19.27 11.65 11.32
N LYS A 129 -18.91 10.64 10.50
CA LYS A 129 -19.77 9.46 10.30
C LYS A 129 -19.35 8.24 11.11
N LEU A 130 -18.08 8.12 11.43
CA LEU A 130 -17.49 6.89 11.97
C LEU A 130 -16.88 7.09 13.36
N SER A 131 -16.52 8.33 13.73
CA SER A 131 -15.88 8.66 15.01
C SER A 131 -14.64 7.79 15.33
N PRO A 132 -13.63 7.70 14.43
CA PRO A 132 -12.42 6.94 14.68
C PRO A 132 -11.57 7.58 15.79
N GLU A 133 -10.88 6.75 16.56
CA GLU A 133 -9.88 7.17 17.54
C GLU A 133 -8.51 7.38 16.90
N VAL A 134 -8.23 6.71 15.78
CA VAL A 134 -6.95 6.80 15.06
C VAL A 134 -7.16 6.65 13.57
N ILE A 135 -6.40 7.41 12.79
CA ILE A 135 -6.41 7.37 11.34
C ILE A 135 -5.09 6.80 10.81
N ILE A 136 -5.17 5.85 9.89
CA ILE A 136 -4.01 5.34 9.14
C ILE A 136 -4.10 5.85 7.70
N LEU A 137 -3.05 6.49 7.20
CA LEU A 137 -2.94 6.84 5.78
C LEU A 137 -2.26 5.69 5.03
N ASP A 138 -2.98 5.08 4.11
CA ASP A 138 -2.40 4.18 3.12
C ASP A 138 -1.81 5.01 1.98
N ASP A 139 -0.51 4.82 1.73
CA ASP A 139 0.31 5.59 0.80
C ASP A 139 0.36 7.10 1.11
N GLY A 140 0.58 7.44 2.39
CA GLY A 140 0.52 8.81 2.91
C GLY A 140 1.80 9.64 2.82
N PHE A 141 2.97 9.03 2.55
CA PHE A 141 4.28 9.70 2.74
C PHE A 141 4.44 10.98 1.92
N GLN A 142 3.98 10.98 0.66
CA GLN A 142 4.00 12.15 -0.23
C GLN A 142 2.88 13.15 0.07
N HIS A 143 1.83 12.75 0.80
CA HIS A 143 0.64 13.56 1.08
C HIS A 143 0.89 14.56 2.22
N ARG A 144 1.88 15.45 2.04
CA ARG A 144 2.33 16.45 3.01
C ARG A 144 1.28 17.49 3.41
N LYS A 145 0.16 17.59 2.68
CA LYS A 145 -0.97 18.46 2.99
C LYS A 145 -1.68 18.07 4.29
N LEU A 146 -1.61 16.80 4.70
CA LEU A 146 -2.16 16.30 5.96
C LEU A 146 -1.03 16.04 6.96
N HIS A 147 -1.13 16.66 8.14
CA HIS A 147 -0.28 16.39 9.28
C HIS A 147 -0.43 14.92 9.71
N ARG A 148 0.68 14.34 10.14
CA ARG A 148 0.78 12.99 10.67
C ARG A 148 1.58 13.06 11.96
N ASP A 149 1.09 12.45 13.01
CA ASP A 149 1.75 12.40 14.31
C ASP A 149 2.83 11.30 14.33
N LEU A 150 2.71 10.31 13.43
CA LEU A 150 3.75 9.32 13.16
C LEU A 150 3.87 9.06 11.65
N ASN A 151 5.08 9.20 11.10
CA ASN A 151 5.35 9.02 9.68
C ASN A 151 6.26 7.80 9.44
N ILE A 152 5.65 6.68 9.07
CA ILE A 152 6.33 5.42 8.81
C ILE A 152 6.71 5.31 7.34
N LEU A 153 7.99 5.07 7.08
CA LEU A 153 8.52 4.86 5.74
C LEU A 153 8.94 3.41 5.53
N LEU A 154 8.33 2.76 4.55
CA LEU A 154 8.74 1.47 4.04
C LEU A 154 9.82 1.64 2.98
N LEU A 155 10.90 0.88 3.13
CA LEU A 155 12.03 0.83 2.21
C LEU A 155 12.35 -0.62 1.86
N LYS A 156 12.53 -0.90 0.57
CA LYS A 156 13.11 -2.17 0.10
C LYS A 156 14.53 -1.94 -0.41
N LYS A 157 15.38 -2.96 -0.36
CA LYS A 157 16.79 -2.89 -0.79
C LYS A 157 16.97 -2.20 -2.15
N LYS A 158 16.11 -2.54 -3.12
CA LYS A 158 16.15 -2.00 -4.49
C LYS A 158 16.01 -0.48 -4.53
N ASP A 159 15.26 0.13 -3.62
CA ASP A 159 15.02 1.58 -3.60
C ASP A 159 16.33 2.36 -3.38
N LEU A 160 17.28 1.82 -2.59
CA LEU A 160 18.54 2.48 -2.25
C LEU A 160 19.47 2.70 -3.45
N SER A 161 19.30 1.91 -4.52
CA SER A 161 20.06 1.99 -5.77
C SER A 161 19.22 2.48 -6.95
N ASP A 162 17.95 2.81 -6.73
CA ASP A 162 17.02 3.19 -7.81
C ASP A 162 17.17 4.68 -8.17
N LYS A 163 16.55 5.08 -9.28
CA LYS A 163 16.56 6.45 -9.81
C LYS A 163 15.18 7.07 -9.71
N LEU A 164 15.11 8.39 -9.77
CA LEU A 164 13.85 9.11 -9.87
C LEU A 164 13.07 8.70 -11.12
N LEU A 165 11.75 8.76 -11.01
CA LEU A 165 10.86 8.69 -12.17
C LEU A 165 11.22 9.79 -13.19
N PRO A 166 11.13 9.51 -14.51
CA PRO A 166 10.75 8.24 -15.11
C PRO A 166 11.91 7.27 -15.42
N ALA A 167 13.18 7.61 -15.14
CA ALA A 167 14.32 6.72 -15.42
C ALA A 167 14.42 5.52 -14.46
N GLY A 168 13.90 5.67 -13.24
CA GLY A 168 13.74 4.61 -12.26
C GLY A 168 12.36 4.65 -11.61
N ASN A 169 12.21 4.06 -10.43
CA ASN A 169 10.90 3.97 -9.76
C ASN A 169 10.74 4.94 -8.59
N LEU A 170 11.75 5.72 -8.20
CA LEU A 170 11.62 6.63 -7.05
C LEU A 170 10.66 7.79 -7.36
N ARG A 171 9.65 7.96 -6.51
CA ARG A 171 8.72 9.10 -6.49
C ARG A 171 9.35 10.33 -5.85
N GLU A 172 10.30 10.13 -4.96
CA GLU A 172 11.03 11.20 -4.27
C GLU A 172 12.52 10.82 -4.12
N PRO A 173 13.43 11.80 -4.02
CA PRO A 173 14.84 11.49 -3.82
C PRO A 173 15.08 10.83 -2.46
N LEU A 174 16.11 9.98 -2.36
CA LEU A 174 16.45 9.26 -1.12
C LEU A 174 16.67 10.17 0.09
N ARG A 175 17.11 11.42 -0.11
CA ARG A 175 17.26 12.40 0.98
C ARG A 175 15.97 12.64 1.76
N GLU A 176 14.80 12.41 1.13
CA GLU A 176 13.50 12.60 1.76
C GLU A 176 13.17 11.53 2.82
N ILE A 177 13.97 10.46 2.92
CA ILE A 177 13.96 9.51 4.06
C ILE A 177 14.07 10.26 5.39
N ARG A 178 14.74 11.43 5.43
CA ARG A 178 14.85 12.29 6.62
C ARG A 178 13.51 12.62 7.30
N ARG A 179 12.41 12.62 6.54
CA ARG A 179 11.05 12.93 7.02
C ARG A 179 10.35 11.76 7.72
N ALA A 180 10.92 10.55 7.67
CA ALA A 180 10.38 9.41 8.38
C ALA A 180 10.67 9.55 9.87
N ASP A 181 9.73 9.13 10.71
CA ASP A 181 9.95 8.95 12.14
C ASP A 181 10.41 7.52 12.42
N ILE A 182 9.83 6.56 11.68
CA ILE A 182 10.20 5.14 11.71
C ILE A 182 10.50 4.65 10.30
N ILE A 183 11.51 3.79 10.18
CA ILE A 183 11.83 3.07 8.95
C ILE A 183 11.45 1.59 9.10
N VAL A 184 10.78 1.04 8.09
CA VAL A 184 10.47 -0.38 7.99
C VAL A 184 11.17 -0.94 6.75
N LEU A 185 12.10 -1.84 6.96
CA LEU A 185 12.85 -2.50 5.89
C LEU A 185 12.06 -3.72 5.41
N THR A 186 11.52 -3.68 4.20
CA THR A 186 10.60 -4.68 3.65
C THR A 186 11.27 -5.64 2.68
N TYR A 187 10.57 -6.75 2.38
CA TYR A 187 11.06 -7.85 1.53
C TYR A 187 12.34 -8.52 2.07
N GLN A 188 12.49 -8.58 3.39
CA GLN A 188 13.64 -9.22 4.04
C GLN A 188 13.70 -10.72 3.76
N GLU A 189 12.56 -11.36 3.52
CA GLU A 189 12.43 -12.77 3.15
C GLU A 189 12.96 -13.13 1.75
N VAL A 190 13.22 -12.12 0.91
CA VAL A 190 13.75 -12.29 -0.46
C VAL A 190 15.10 -11.61 -0.65
N ASN A 191 15.22 -10.36 -0.21
CA ASN A 191 16.41 -9.52 -0.42
C ASN A 191 16.79 -8.84 0.89
N PRO A 192 17.36 -9.59 1.86
CA PRO A 192 17.71 -9.04 3.15
C PRO A 192 18.74 -7.92 3.00
N PHE A 193 18.57 -6.91 3.85
CA PHE A 193 19.47 -5.76 3.93
C PHE A 193 19.32 -5.02 5.25
N ASP A 194 20.38 -4.31 5.60
CA ASP A 194 20.45 -3.38 6.71
C ASP A 194 20.57 -1.96 6.19
N PHE A 195 20.02 -1.01 6.93
CA PHE A 195 20.08 0.41 6.60
C PHE A 195 20.02 1.25 7.86
N PHE A 196 21.16 1.83 8.23
CA PHE A 196 21.28 2.62 9.46
C PHE A 196 21.13 4.12 9.17
N THR A 197 20.21 4.77 9.89
CA THR A 197 19.95 6.22 9.75
C THR A 197 19.92 6.95 11.10
N GLY A 198 20.13 6.24 12.21
CA GLY A 198 19.87 6.74 13.57
C GLY A 198 18.39 6.82 13.95
N LYS A 199 17.46 6.53 13.03
CA LYS A 199 16.01 6.46 13.31
C LYS A 199 15.61 5.05 13.76
N PRO A 200 14.54 4.91 14.58
CA PRO A 200 13.95 3.61 14.88
C PRO A 200 13.68 2.83 13.58
N THR A 201 14.27 1.64 13.49
CA THR A 201 14.28 0.84 12.26
C THR A 201 13.85 -0.59 12.58
N PHE A 202 12.87 -1.09 11.84
CA PHE A 202 12.33 -2.43 12.01
C PHE A 202 12.47 -3.23 10.71
N LYS A 203 12.78 -4.52 10.83
CA LYS A 203 12.77 -5.45 9.70
C LYS A 203 11.41 -6.10 9.60
N MET A 204 10.81 -6.07 8.42
CA MET A 204 9.53 -6.71 8.13
C MET A 204 9.78 -7.98 7.32
N PHE A 205 9.31 -9.10 7.87
CA PHE A 205 9.24 -10.39 7.21
C PHE A 205 7.79 -10.71 6.88
N ARG A 206 7.58 -11.45 5.79
CA ARG A 206 6.27 -12.00 5.43
C ARG A 206 6.41 -13.50 5.33
N GLU A 207 5.54 -14.19 6.05
CA GLU A 207 5.48 -15.64 6.08
C GLU A 207 4.11 -16.08 5.58
N PHE A 208 4.08 -17.24 4.94
CA PHE A 208 2.82 -17.83 4.50
C PHE A 208 2.16 -18.52 5.68
N CYS A 209 0.96 -18.07 6.02
CA CYS A 209 0.21 -18.60 7.16
C CYS A 209 -0.96 -19.47 6.71
N CYS A 210 -1.73 -19.03 5.73
CA CYS A 210 -3.00 -19.64 5.34
C CYS A 210 -3.34 -19.33 3.88
N LEU A 211 -4.42 -19.94 3.41
CA LEU A 211 -5.12 -19.52 2.18
C LEU A 211 -6.34 -18.71 2.59
N LEU A 212 -6.85 -17.90 1.66
CA LEU A 212 -8.14 -17.25 1.80
C LEU A 212 -9.12 -17.87 0.81
N ASN A 213 -10.32 -18.22 1.27
CA ASN A 213 -11.41 -18.62 0.37
C ASN A 213 -12.03 -17.39 -0.33
N SER A 214 -13.01 -17.60 -1.21
CA SER A 214 -13.70 -16.50 -1.93
C SER A 214 -14.49 -15.55 -1.02
N SER A 215 -14.81 -15.98 0.21
CA SER A 215 -15.44 -15.18 1.26
C SER A 215 -14.44 -14.41 2.12
N PHE A 216 -13.13 -14.49 1.82
CA PHE A 216 -12.03 -13.92 2.61
C PHE A 216 -11.85 -14.55 3.99
N GLU A 217 -12.29 -15.80 4.18
CA GLU A 217 -12.08 -16.57 5.39
C GLU A 217 -10.77 -17.37 5.28
N GLU A 218 -10.03 -17.44 6.40
CA GLU A 218 -8.80 -18.21 6.46
C GLU A 218 -9.08 -19.71 6.41
N ILE A 219 -8.39 -20.41 5.51
CA ILE A 219 -8.39 -21.87 5.43
C ILE A 219 -6.95 -22.41 5.52
N PRO A 220 -6.75 -23.61 6.09
CA PRO A 220 -5.41 -24.18 6.24
C PRO A 220 -4.72 -24.45 4.90
N LEU A 221 -3.38 -24.31 4.86
CA LEU A 221 -2.56 -24.67 3.68
C LEU A 221 -2.70 -26.15 3.30
N ASP A 222 -2.93 -27.02 4.28
CA ASP A 222 -3.16 -28.46 4.08
C ASP A 222 -4.36 -28.76 3.19
N PHE A 223 -5.26 -27.78 2.97
CA PHE A 223 -6.33 -27.91 1.98
C PHE A 223 -5.81 -28.23 0.57
N LEU A 224 -4.58 -27.82 0.24
CA LEU A 224 -3.93 -28.08 -1.05
C LEU A 224 -3.09 -29.37 -1.06
N LYS A 225 -3.00 -30.09 0.06
CA LYS A 225 -2.25 -31.33 0.14
C LYS A 225 -2.81 -32.34 -0.88
N ASP A 226 -1.91 -32.94 -1.64
CA ASP A 226 -2.20 -33.93 -2.68
C ASP A 226 -3.13 -33.44 -3.82
N LYS A 227 -3.35 -32.13 -3.95
CA LYS A 227 -4.11 -31.52 -5.03
C LYS A 227 -3.20 -30.82 -6.02
N GLU A 228 -3.63 -30.80 -7.28
CA GLU A 228 -3.08 -29.91 -8.29
C GLU A 228 -4.04 -28.74 -8.54
N VAL A 229 -3.50 -27.52 -8.60
CA VAL A 229 -4.28 -26.29 -8.77
C VAL A 229 -4.06 -25.66 -10.13
N ILE A 230 -5.10 -25.01 -10.64
CA ILE A 230 -4.93 -23.96 -11.66
C ILE A 230 -4.69 -22.67 -10.90
N ALA A 231 -3.59 -21.99 -11.21
CA ALA A 231 -3.29 -20.69 -10.65
C ALA A 231 -3.43 -19.62 -11.73
N PHE A 232 -3.86 -18.43 -11.33
CA PHE A 232 -3.95 -17.28 -12.22
C PHE A 232 -3.74 -15.98 -11.45
N SER A 233 -3.28 -14.95 -12.15
CA SER A 233 -3.16 -13.61 -11.57
C SER A 233 -3.21 -12.52 -12.63
N GLY A 234 -3.74 -11.36 -12.24
CA GLY A 234 -3.77 -10.12 -13.04
C GLY A 234 -2.98 -9.02 -12.35
N LEU A 235 -1.69 -9.28 -12.11
CA LEU A 235 -0.77 -8.40 -11.40
C LEU A 235 0.23 -7.78 -12.39
N GLY A 236 0.79 -6.62 -12.01
CA GLY A 236 1.92 -6.02 -12.73
C GLY A 236 3.18 -6.89 -12.80
N ASP A 237 3.31 -7.89 -11.91
CA ASP A 237 4.38 -8.91 -11.94
C ASP A 237 3.79 -10.31 -11.63
N ASN A 238 3.17 -10.93 -12.64
CA ASN A 238 2.59 -12.27 -12.54
C ASN A 238 3.65 -13.35 -12.23
N GLU A 239 4.89 -13.18 -12.71
CA GLU A 239 5.97 -14.15 -12.46
C GLU A 239 6.32 -14.25 -10.98
N GLN A 240 6.23 -13.14 -10.23
CA GLN A 240 6.47 -13.15 -8.80
C GLN A 240 5.48 -14.08 -8.06
N PHE A 241 4.21 -14.08 -8.46
CA PHE A 241 3.21 -14.96 -7.86
C PHE A 241 3.48 -16.43 -8.18
N GLU A 242 3.83 -16.75 -9.43
CA GLU A 242 4.19 -18.12 -9.81
C GLU A 242 5.42 -18.64 -9.05
N LYS A 243 6.46 -17.80 -8.90
CA LYS A 243 7.68 -18.14 -8.12
C LYS A 243 7.35 -18.42 -6.65
N ILE A 244 6.39 -17.69 -6.08
CA ILE A 244 5.89 -17.91 -4.72
C ILE A 244 5.23 -19.30 -4.60
N LEU A 245 4.32 -19.64 -5.51
CA LEU A 245 3.63 -20.94 -5.48
C LEU A 245 4.63 -22.11 -5.56
N LYS A 246 5.64 -22.00 -6.44
CA LYS A 246 6.71 -23.00 -6.56
C LYS A 246 7.53 -23.13 -5.27
N LYS A 247 7.89 -22.01 -4.62
CA LYS A 247 8.64 -22.01 -3.35
C LYS A 247 7.86 -22.67 -2.21
N LEU A 248 6.53 -22.61 -2.25
CA LEU A 248 5.65 -23.26 -1.29
C LEU A 248 5.39 -24.75 -1.57
N GLY A 249 5.92 -25.30 -2.66
CA GLY A 249 5.66 -26.68 -3.05
C GLY A 249 4.22 -26.93 -3.53
N ILE A 250 3.47 -25.88 -3.87
CA ILE A 250 2.12 -26.01 -4.40
C ILE A 250 2.21 -26.57 -5.83
N LYS A 251 1.52 -27.68 -6.08
CA LYS A 251 1.50 -28.33 -7.41
C LYS A 251 0.57 -27.55 -8.35
N VAL A 252 1.14 -26.71 -9.21
CA VAL A 252 0.39 -25.92 -10.19
C VAL A 252 0.36 -26.67 -11.53
N LYS A 253 -0.80 -27.19 -11.93
CA LYS A 253 -0.96 -27.87 -13.23
C LYS A 253 -0.97 -26.91 -14.42
N LYS A 254 -1.47 -25.68 -14.20
CA LYS A 254 -1.59 -24.63 -15.22
C LYS A 254 -1.53 -23.26 -14.56
N PHE A 255 -0.76 -22.34 -15.16
CA PHE A 255 -0.73 -20.94 -14.76
C PHE A 255 -1.32 -20.06 -15.88
N ILE A 256 -2.27 -19.18 -15.54
CA ILE A 256 -2.96 -18.30 -16.49
C ILE A 256 -2.66 -16.83 -16.13
N PRO A 257 -1.79 -16.13 -16.88
CA PRO A 257 -1.53 -14.72 -16.65
C PRO A 257 -2.62 -13.85 -17.29
N PHE A 258 -3.19 -12.95 -16.51
CA PHE A 258 -4.07 -11.88 -16.96
C PHE A 258 -3.34 -10.54 -16.96
N LYS A 259 -3.93 -9.53 -17.63
CA LYS A 259 -3.43 -8.16 -17.59
C LYS A 259 -3.56 -7.57 -16.18
N ASP A 260 -2.70 -6.61 -15.84
CA ASP A 260 -2.77 -5.90 -14.57
C ASP A 260 -4.13 -5.18 -14.44
N HIS A 261 -4.81 -5.38 -13.30
CA HIS A 261 -6.18 -4.93 -13.05
C HIS A 261 -7.26 -5.51 -13.99
N HIS A 262 -7.10 -6.78 -14.39
CA HIS A 262 -8.16 -7.52 -15.08
C HIS A 262 -9.42 -7.62 -14.21
N ASP A 263 -10.60 -7.37 -14.76
CA ASP A 263 -11.88 -7.36 -14.02
C ASP A 263 -12.52 -8.75 -13.88
N TYR A 264 -11.99 -9.74 -14.61
CA TYR A 264 -12.48 -11.12 -14.63
C TYR A 264 -13.94 -11.29 -15.09
N SER A 265 -14.47 -10.33 -15.86
CA SER A 265 -15.82 -10.37 -16.42
C SER A 265 -16.07 -11.60 -17.32
N ASP A 266 -15.06 -12.01 -18.08
CA ASP A 266 -15.11 -13.19 -18.97
C ASP A 266 -14.44 -14.44 -18.36
N PHE A 267 -14.29 -14.49 -17.03
CA PHE A 267 -13.63 -15.61 -16.36
C PHE A 267 -14.61 -16.72 -15.99
N PHE A 268 -14.41 -17.90 -16.58
CA PHE A 268 -15.19 -19.10 -16.29
C PHE A 268 -14.29 -20.16 -15.64
N LEU A 269 -14.74 -20.67 -14.49
CA LEU A 269 -14.12 -21.83 -13.84
C LEU A 269 -14.72 -23.11 -14.47
N GLU A 270 -13.85 -24.08 -14.77
CA GLU A 270 -14.24 -25.45 -15.13
C GLU A 270 -14.88 -26.19 -13.95
#